data_AF-A0A7R8X348-F1
#
_entry.id   AF-A0A7R8X348-F1
#
_cell.length_a   1.000
_cell.length_b   1.000
_cell.length_c   1.000
_cell.angle_alpha   90.00
_cell.angle_beta   90.00
_cell.angle_gamma   90.00
#
_symmetry.space_group_name_H-M   'P 1'
#
loop_
_entity.id
_entity.type
_entity.pdbx_description
1 polymer ?
#
loop_
_entity_poly.entity_id
_entity_poly.type
_entity_poly.pdbx_seq_one_letter_code
_entity_poly.pdbx_strand_id
1 'polypeptide(L)'
;MNVSAEVQAALQRGQGVVALESTIITHGMPYPQNRDTALAVEQVVRDNGAIPATIAILDGQVSVGLNDKQLQALATSRDAMKLSRADLAMALSQKAMGSTTVAATMIIAQLASIKVFATGGIGGVHHGAELSFDISADLQELNRTPVTVICAGAKAIL
;
A
#
# COMPACT_ATOMS: atom_id res chain seq x y z
N MET A 1 -0.34 12.29 -9.63
CA MET A 1 -0.78 11.68 -8.36
C MET A 1 -2.11 12.31 -7.99
N ASN A 2 -3.09 11.49 -7.61
CA ASN A 2 -4.40 11.92 -7.15
C ASN A 2 -4.52 11.56 -5.67
N VAL A 3 -4.75 12.57 -4.82
CA VAL A 3 -4.98 12.40 -3.39
C VAL A 3 -6.45 12.73 -3.14
N SER A 4 -7.18 11.84 -2.49
CA SER A 4 -8.60 12.05 -2.23
C SER A 4 -8.83 13.33 -1.43
N ALA A 5 -9.99 13.96 -1.63
CA ALA A 5 -10.35 15.20 -0.94
C ALA A 5 -10.35 15.03 0.60
N GLU A 6 -10.75 13.85 1.09
CA GLU A 6 -10.73 13.54 2.52
C GLU A 6 -9.31 13.51 3.08
N VAL A 7 -8.39 12.78 2.42
CA VAL A 7 -6.98 12.71 2.83
C VAL A 7 -6.33 14.09 2.73
N GLN A 8 -6.61 14.84 1.65
CA GLN A 8 -6.06 16.18 1.48
C GLN A 8 -6.53 17.15 2.58
N ALA A 9 -7.82 17.11 2.94
CA ALA A 9 -8.36 17.93 4.02
C ALA A 9 -7.77 17.55 5.38
N ALA A 10 -7.59 16.25 5.64
CA ALA A 10 -6.98 15.76 6.87
C ALA A 10 -5.53 16.27 7.03
N LEU A 11 -4.73 16.16 5.96
CA LEU A 11 -3.35 16.66 5.95
C LEU A 11 -3.28 18.17 6.16
N GLN A 12 -4.15 18.95 5.49
CA GLN A 12 -4.20 20.41 5.65
C GLN A 12 -4.57 20.85 7.07
N ARG A 13 -5.36 20.05 7.77
CA ARG A 13 -5.80 20.31 9.16
C ARG A 13 -4.85 19.72 10.20
N GLY A 14 -3.78 19.05 9.80
CA GLY A 14 -2.87 18.35 10.72
C GLY A 14 -3.53 17.15 11.42
N GLN A 15 -4.59 16.57 10.84
CA GLN A 15 -5.23 15.36 11.36
C GLN A 15 -4.39 14.13 11.02
N GLY A 16 -4.50 13.08 11.84
CA GLY A 16 -3.81 11.83 11.61
C GLY A 16 -4.27 11.16 10.31
N VAL A 17 -3.32 10.75 9.47
CA VAL A 17 -3.57 9.96 8.26
C VAL A 17 -2.73 8.69 8.34
N VAL A 18 -3.36 7.54 8.08
CA VAL A 18 -2.70 6.23 8.05
C VAL A 18 -2.75 5.70 6.63
N ALA A 19 -1.59 5.56 5.99
CA ALA A 19 -1.48 4.88 4.72
C ALA A 19 -1.79 3.38 4.89
N LEU A 20 -2.37 2.77 3.85
CA LEU A 20 -2.65 1.33 3.78
C LEU A 20 -2.20 0.80 2.42
N GLU A 21 -1.55 -0.37 2.40
CA GLU A 21 -1.13 -1.01 1.14
C GLU A 21 -2.28 -1.70 0.44
N SER A 22 -2.08 -2.04 -0.84
CA SER A 22 -3.10 -2.73 -1.64
C SER A 22 -2.68 -4.12 -2.11
N THR A 23 -1.43 -4.56 -1.90
CA THR A 23 -1.00 -5.91 -2.29
C THR A 23 -1.78 -6.99 -1.56
N ILE A 24 -2.11 -6.77 -0.28
CA ILE A 24 -3.00 -7.67 0.47
C ILE A 24 -4.37 -7.85 -0.18
N ILE A 25 -4.86 -6.85 -0.92
CA ILE A 25 -6.18 -6.85 -1.57
C ILE A 25 -6.16 -7.72 -2.83
N THR A 26 -5.10 -7.66 -3.63
CA THR A 26 -5.04 -8.34 -4.94
C THR A 26 -4.33 -9.68 -4.90
N HIS A 27 -3.33 -9.83 -4.04
CA HIS A 27 -2.44 -11.01 -3.99
C HIS A 27 -2.39 -11.69 -2.62
N GLY A 28 -2.98 -11.07 -1.58
CA GLY A 28 -2.93 -11.59 -0.21
C GLY A 28 -4.17 -12.38 0.20
N MET A 29 -5.33 -12.08 -0.37
CA MET A 29 -6.61 -12.65 0.04
C MET A 29 -7.54 -12.90 -1.16
N PRO A 30 -8.41 -13.92 -1.10
CA PRO A 30 -9.42 -14.16 -2.14
C PRO A 30 -10.57 -13.14 -2.07
N TYR A 31 -11.27 -12.94 -3.18
CA TYR A 31 -12.53 -12.20 -3.20
C TYR A 31 -13.69 -13.06 -2.67
N PRO A 32 -14.62 -12.53 -1.85
CA PRO A 32 -14.75 -11.12 -1.42
C PRO A 32 -13.96 -10.72 -0.16
N GLN A 33 -13.28 -11.66 0.49
CA GLN A 33 -12.58 -11.42 1.76
C GLN A 33 -11.56 -10.30 1.68
N ASN A 34 -10.89 -10.16 0.53
CA ASN A 34 -9.95 -9.07 0.27
C ASN A 34 -10.58 -7.67 0.38
N ARG A 35 -11.75 -7.46 -0.23
CA ARG A 35 -12.49 -6.20 -0.21
C ARG A 35 -13.01 -5.93 1.19
N ASP A 36 -13.63 -6.93 1.81
CA ASP A 36 -14.25 -6.80 3.11
C ASP A 36 -13.19 -6.53 4.20
N THR A 37 -12.02 -7.15 4.09
CA THR A 37 -10.88 -6.86 4.97
C THR A 37 -10.35 -5.44 4.76
N ALA A 38 -10.20 -4.99 3.51
CA ALA A 38 -9.74 -3.62 3.25
C ALA A 38 -10.70 -2.58 3.85
N LEU A 39 -12.01 -2.75 3.66
CA LEU A 39 -13.03 -1.88 4.27
C LEU A 39 -13.01 -1.93 5.79
N ALA A 40 -12.88 -3.12 6.38
CA ALA A 40 -12.79 -3.28 7.83
C ALA A 40 -11.55 -2.57 8.41
N VAL A 41 -10.40 -2.67 7.74
CA VAL A 41 -9.17 -1.98 8.17
C VAL A 41 -9.32 -0.45 8.03
N GLU A 42 -9.91 0.05 6.95
CA GLU A 42 -10.24 1.48 6.82
C GLU A 42 -11.15 1.94 7.96
N GLN A 43 -12.17 1.16 8.31
CA GLN A 43 -13.07 1.47 9.42
C GLN A 43 -12.34 1.50 10.77
N VAL A 44 -11.44 0.55 11.04
CA VAL A 44 -10.65 0.53 12.29
C VAL A 44 -9.81 1.80 12.42
N VAL A 45 -9.22 2.30 11.33
CA VAL A 45 -8.47 3.58 11.34
C VAL A 45 -9.39 4.75 11.70
N ARG A 46 -10.60 4.78 11.11
CA ARG A 46 -11.63 5.82 11.38
C ARG A 46 -12.12 5.78 12.82
N ASP A 47 -12.38 4.60 13.35
CA ASP A 47 -12.83 4.38 14.74
C ASP A 47 -11.79 4.86 15.76
N ASN A 48 -10.51 4.91 15.37
CA ASN A 48 -9.42 5.45 16.17
C ASN A 48 -9.10 6.93 15.87
N GLY A 49 -9.98 7.64 15.16
CA GLY A 49 -9.89 9.09 14.94
C GLY A 49 -8.91 9.54 13.86
N ALA A 50 -8.38 8.62 13.06
CA ALA A 50 -7.51 8.92 11.93
C ALA A 50 -8.23 8.70 10.59
N ILE A 51 -7.65 9.23 9.51
CA ILE A 51 -8.17 9.06 8.15
C ILE A 51 -7.35 7.98 7.42
N PRO A 52 -7.99 6.91 6.90
CA PRO A 52 -7.30 5.90 6.12
C PRO A 52 -6.98 6.41 4.72
N ALA A 53 -5.82 6.00 4.19
CA ALA A 53 -5.40 6.29 2.84
C ALA A 53 -4.89 5.01 2.16
N THR A 54 -5.81 4.20 1.63
CA THR A 54 -5.45 3.06 0.79
C THR A 54 -4.78 3.54 -0.50
N ILE A 55 -3.61 2.98 -0.81
CA ILE A 55 -2.76 3.43 -1.93
C ILE A 55 -2.67 2.37 -3.02
N ALA A 56 -2.92 2.78 -4.26
CA ALA A 56 -2.79 1.94 -5.45
C ALA A 56 -2.42 2.76 -6.69
N ILE A 57 -2.11 2.09 -7.80
CA ILE A 57 -2.10 2.68 -9.14
C ILE A 57 -3.36 2.24 -9.87
N LEU A 58 -4.13 3.20 -10.36
CA LEU A 58 -5.36 2.97 -11.12
C LEU A 58 -5.23 3.74 -12.44
N ASP A 59 -5.39 3.06 -13.57
CA ASP A 59 -5.31 3.63 -14.92
C ASP A 59 -4.05 4.49 -15.16
N GLY A 60 -2.90 4.05 -14.64
CA GLY A 60 -1.63 4.80 -14.74
C GLY A 60 -1.49 5.99 -13.81
N GLN A 61 -2.38 6.13 -12.82
CA GLN A 61 -2.35 7.22 -11.87
C GLN A 61 -2.21 6.69 -10.44
N VAL A 62 -1.19 7.19 -9.73
CA VAL A 62 -1.09 7.02 -8.28
C VAL A 62 -2.35 7.59 -7.63
N SER A 63 -3.04 6.77 -6.84
CA SER A 63 -4.24 7.12 -6.08
C SER A 63 -3.98 6.92 -4.58
N VAL A 64 -4.27 7.95 -3.77
CA VAL A 64 -4.07 7.97 -2.32
C VAL A 64 -5.41 8.25 -1.62
N GLY A 65 -5.94 7.23 -0.96
CA GLY A 65 -7.33 7.20 -0.50
C GLY A 65 -8.24 6.78 -1.64
N LEU A 66 -8.62 5.49 -1.65
CA LEU A 66 -9.53 4.95 -2.66
C LEU A 66 -10.98 5.16 -2.21
N ASN A 67 -11.87 5.36 -3.19
CA ASN A 67 -13.31 5.23 -2.93
C ASN A 67 -13.78 3.78 -3.13
N ASP A 68 -15.01 3.47 -2.72
CA ASP A 68 -15.61 2.14 -2.79
C ASP A 68 -15.53 1.51 -4.19
N LYS A 69 -15.77 2.30 -5.25
CA LYS A 69 -15.73 1.81 -6.64
C LYS A 69 -14.30 1.44 -7.05
N GLN A 70 -13.33 2.27 -6.69
CA GLN A 70 -11.91 2.01 -6.95
C GLN A 70 -11.42 0.79 -6.18
N LEU A 71 -11.80 0.68 -4.91
CA LEU A 71 -11.47 -0.48 -4.07
C LEU A 71 -12.08 -1.77 -4.62
N GLN A 72 -13.35 -1.72 -5.04
CA GLN A 72 -14.03 -2.86 -5.65
C GLN A 72 -13.39 -3.27 -6.99
N ALA A 73 -13.05 -2.30 -7.84
CA ALA A 73 -12.35 -2.55 -9.10
C ALA A 73 -11.00 -3.25 -8.83
N LEU A 74 -10.25 -2.77 -7.85
CA LEU A 74 -8.97 -3.38 -7.46
C LEU A 74 -9.16 -4.80 -6.90
N ALA A 75 -10.13 -5.00 -6.00
CA ALA A 75 -10.39 -6.28 -5.34
C ALA A 75 -10.91 -7.38 -6.28
N THR A 76 -11.50 -7.00 -7.41
CA THR A 76 -12.01 -7.93 -8.43
C THR A 76 -11.07 -8.07 -9.63
N SER A 77 -10.00 -7.29 -9.68
CA SER A 77 -9.03 -7.29 -10.78
C SER A 77 -8.19 -8.56 -10.78
N ARG A 78 -8.10 -9.21 -11.94
CA ARG A 78 -7.22 -10.36 -12.19
C ARG A 78 -5.87 -9.96 -12.78
N ASP A 79 -5.80 -8.76 -13.32
CA ASP A 79 -4.64 -8.26 -14.07
C ASP A 79 -3.88 -7.17 -13.29
N ALA A 80 -4.28 -6.91 -12.04
CA ALA A 80 -3.59 -5.93 -11.19
C ALA A 80 -2.15 -6.38 -10.93
N MET A 81 -1.21 -5.55 -11.36
CA MET A 81 0.21 -5.80 -11.15
C MET A 81 0.57 -5.68 -9.66
N LYS A 82 1.44 -6.56 -9.16
CA LYS A 82 2.08 -6.39 -7.85
C LYS A 82 3.28 -5.45 -8.00
N LEU A 83 3.21 -4.26 -7.42
CA LEU A 83 4.18 -3.20 -7.65
C LEU A 83 5.10 -2.99 -6.45
N SER A 84 6.40 -3.16 -6.69
CA SER A 84 7.48 -2.68 -5.83
C SER A 84 8.13 -1.42 -6.43
N ARG A 85 9.20 -0.93 -5.82
CA ARG A 85 9.94 0.28 -6.24
C ARG A 85 10.29 0.27 -7.74
N ALA A 86 10.80 -0.86 -8.24
CA ALA A 86 11.24 -0.99 -9.62
C ALA A 86 10.08 -0.94 -10.64
N ASP A 87 8.88 -1.32 -10.21
CA ASP A 87 7.73 -1.50 -11.08
C ASP A 87 6.92 -0.20 -11.27
N LEU A 88 7.01 0.74 -10.31
CA LEU A 88 6.21 1.96 -10.28
C LEU A 88 6.28 2.76 -11.59
N ALA A 89 7.49 3.02 -12.09
CA ALA A 89 7.67 3.82 -13.30
C ALA A 89 7.03 3.16 -14.52
N MET A 90 7.17 1.84 -14.64
CA MET A 90 6.62 1.06 -15.73
C MET A 90 5.09 1.02 -15.67
N ALA A 91 4.51 0.76 -14.49
CA ALA A 91 3.06 0.73 -14.31
C ALA A 91 2.40 2.09 -14.65
N LEU A 92 3.04 3.20 -14.28
CA LEU A 92 2.58 4.54 -14.65
C LEU A 92 2.66 4.77 -16.16
N SER A 93 3.79 4.40 -16.79
CA SER A 93 3.99 4.57 -18.24
C SER A 93 3.01 3.75 -19.07
N GLN A 94 2.68 2.54 -18.63
CA GLN A 94 1.79 1.62 -19.36
C GLN A 94 0.31 1.85 -19.06
N LYS A 95 0.00 2.81 -18.19
CA LYS A 95 -1.36 3.02 -17.68
C LYS A 95 -1.98 1.79 -17.02
N ALA A 96 -1.15 0.97 -16.38
CA ALA A 96 -1.59 -0.26 -15.75
C ALA A 96 -2.37 0.01 -14.45
N MET A 97 -3.20 -0.95 -14.07
CA MET A 97 -3.70 -1.09 -12.70
C MET A 97 -2.69 -1.89 -11.89
N GLY A 98 -2.39 -1.44 -10.68
CA GLY A 98 -1.48 -2.18 -9.82
C GLY A 98 -1.67 -1.89 -8.34
N SER A 99 -1.52 -2.95 -7.57
CA SER A 99 -1.45 -2.91 -6.11
C SER A 99 -0.02 -2.60 -5.65
N THR A 100 0.11 -1.80 -4.61
CA THR A 100 1.41 -1.41 -4.07
C THR A 100 1.81 -2.32 -2.92
N THR A 101 3.05 -2.79 -2.94
CA THR A 101 3.72 -3.48 -1.82
C THR A 101 4.13 -2.45 -0.77
N VAL A 102 4.61 -2.92 0.39
CA VAL A 102 5.19 -2.06 1.45
C VAL A 102 6.16 -1.02 0.87
N ALA A 103 7.15 -1.41 0.07
CA ALA A 103 8.09 -0.47 -0.53
C ALA A 103 7.40 0.61 -1.39
N ALA A 104 6.51 0.20 -2.29
CA ALA A 104 5.80 1.13 -3.17
C ALA A 104 4.84 2.05 -2.40
N THR A 105 4.15 1.52 -1.39
CA THR A 105 3.25 2.28 -0.51
C THR A 105 4.04 3.32 0.28
N MET A 106 5.21 2.97 0.82
CA MET A 106 6.08 3.92 1.54
C MET A 106 6.50 5.11 0.67
N ILE A 107 6.95 4.84 -0.56
CA ILE A 107 7.33 5.90 -1.52
C ILE A 107 6.17 6.86 -1.74
N ILE A 108 4.99 6.34 -2.04
CA ILE A 108 3.81 7.15 -2.34
C ILE A 108 3.31 7.89 -1.10
N ALA A 109 3.30 7.23 0.06
CA ALA A 109 2.93 7.84 1.34
C ALA A 109 3.84 9.03 1.66
N GLN A 110 5.16 8.89 1.49
CA GLN A 110 6.10 10.00 1.67
C GLN A 110 5.80 11.16 0.70
N LEU A 111 5.55 10.87 -0.58
CA LEU A 111 5.20 11.89 -1.58
C LEU A 111 3.88 12.60 -1.24
N ALA A 112 2.94 11.91 -0.61
CA ALA A 112 1.70 12.45 -0.09
C ALA A 112 1.82 13.09 1.31
N SER A 113 3.04 13.19 1.86
CA SER A 113 3.31 13.71 3.21
C SER A 113 2.67 12.91 4.36
N ILE A 114 2.33 11.64 4.13
CA ILE A 114 1.84 10.70 5.15
C ILE A 114 3.04 10.03 5.84
N LYS A 115 3.06 10.03 7.18
CA LYS A 115 4.20 9.55 7.98
C LYS A 115 3.99 8.19 8.65
N VAL A 116 2.76 7.69 8.67
CA VAL A 116 2.37 6.42 9.30
C VAL A 116 1.71 5.53 8.27
N PHE A 117 2.14 4.27 8.22
CA PHE A 117 1.63 3.23 7.34
C PHE A 117 1.38 1.96 8.16
N ALA A 118 0.20 1.37 8.04
CA ALA A 118 -0.14 0.08 8.65
C ALA A 118 -0.24 -1.03 7.60
N THR A 119 0.34 -2.19 7.90
CA THR A 119 0.29 -3.40 7.08
C THR A 119 0.24 -4.66 7.96
N GLY A 120 -0.02 -5.82 7.36
CA GLY A 120 0.05 -7.10 8.06
C GLY A 120 1.49 -7.48 8.44
N GLY A 121 2.38 -7.53 7.45
CA GLY A 121 3.78 -7.91 7.64
C GLY A 121 4.66 -7.40 6.51
N ILE A 122 5.89 -7.01 6.84
CA ILE A 122 6.87 -6.55 5.85
C ILE A 122 7.48 -7.74 5.11
N GLY A 123 7.97 -7.50 3.89
CA GLY A 123 8.95 -8.39 3.27
C GLY A 123 10.30 -8.32 3.98
N GLY A 124 11.21 -9.23 3.65
CA GLY A 124 12.51 -9.32 4.31
C GLY A 124 13.50 -10.17 3.53
N VAL A 125 14.47 -10.71 4.24
CA VAL A 125 15.43 -11.69 3.72
C VAL A 125 14.73 -13.04 3.68
N HIS A 126 14.70 -13.71 2.53
CA HIS A 126 14.09 -15.04 2.40
C HIS A 126 15.04 -16.15 2.90
N HIS A 127 14.50 -17.28 3.35
CA HIS A 127 15.27 -18.50 3.57
C HIS A 127 16.12 -18.88 2.33
N GLY A 128 17.43 -19.09 2.50
CA GLY A 128 18.37 -19.38 1.41
C GLY A 128 18.94 -18.16 0.70
N ALA A 129 18.62 -16.93 1.15
CA ALA A 129 19.12 -15.69 0.57
C ALA A 129 20.64 -15.53 0.66
N GLU A 130 21.33 -16.27 1.53
CA GLU A 130 22.79 -16.33 1.55
C GLU A 130 23.39 -16.87 0.24
N LEU A 131 22.60 -17.61 -0.55
CA LEU A 131 22.97 -18.10 -1.88
C LEU A 131 22.20 -17.40 -3.01
N SER A 132 20.90 -17.16 -2.83
CA SER A 132 20.02 -16.65 -3.90
C SER A 132 19.98 -15.13 -4.01
N PHE A 133 20.32 -14.43 -2.93
CA PHE A 133 20.12 -12.98 -2.77
C PHE A 133 18.66 -12.55 -2.93
N ASP A 134 17.70 -13.43 -2.65
CA ASP A 134 16.27 -13.09 -2.60
C ASP A 134 15.96 -12.28 -1.33
N ILE A 135 16.07 -10.95 -1.47
CA ILE A 135 15.91 -9.99 -0.39
C ILE A 135 14.91 -8.92 -0.83
N SER A 136 13.83 -8.75 -0.06
CA SER A 136 12.79 -7.78 -0.37
C SER A 136 13.32 -6.35 -0.45
N ALA A 137 12.84 -5.62 -1.47
CA ALA A 137 13.07 -4.18 -1.62
C ALA A 137 12.50 -3.35 -0.45
N ASP A 138 11.58 -3.91 0.35
CA ASP A 138 11.03 -3.27 1.55
C ASP A 138 12.14 -2.85 2.53
N LEU A 139 13.19 -3.66 2.68
CA LEU A 139 14.30 -3.35 3.59
C LEU A 139 15.12 -2.15 3.12
N GLN A 140 15.34 -2.03 1.81
CA GLN A 140 15.99 -0.86 1.23
C GLN A 140 15.11 0.38 1.33
N GLU A 141 13.79 0.22 1.23
CA GLU A 141 12.86 1.34 1.37
C GLU A 141 12.81 1.86 2.81
N LEU A 142 12.76 0.97 3.79
CA LEU A 142 12.84 1.29 5.22
C LEU A 142 14.06 2.13 5.59
N ASN A 143 15.19 1.92 4.90
CA ASN A 143 16.41 2.70 5.11
C ASN A 143 16.33 4.14 4.53
N ARG A 144 15.51 4.36 3.50
CA ARG A 144 15.55 5.60 2.69
C ARG A 144 14.36 6.52 2.92
N THR A 145 13.23 5.95 3.33
CA THR A 145 11.94 6.65 3.30
C THR A 145 11.43 6.87 4.72
N PRO A 146 11.26 8.14 5.15
CA PRO A 146 10.84 8.50 6.50
C PRO A 146 9.33 8.29 6.71
N VAL A 147 8.93 7.02 6.72
CA VAL A 147 7.57 6.54 7.00
C VAL A 147 7.68 5.43 8.05
N THR A 148 6.94 5.56 9.14
CA THR A 148 6.85 4.52 10.17
C THR A 148 5.90 3.43 9.69
N VAL A 149 6.37 2.19 9.63
CA VAL A 149 5.57 1.02 9.22
C VAL A 149 5.19 0.21 10.45
N ILE A 150 3.89 0.14 10.73
CA ILE A 150 3.30 -0.69 11.79
C ILE A 150 2.93 -2.04 11.18
N CYS A 151 3.46 -3.12 11.74
CA CYS A 151 3.25 -4.48 11.24
C CYS A 151 3.40 -5.52 12.36
N ALA A 152 2.98 -6.76 12.08
CA ALA A 152 3.20 -7.92 12.97
C ALA A 152 4.61 -8.54 12.82
N GLY A 153 5.58 -7.75 12.35
CA GLY A 153 6.93 -8.20 12.01
C GLY A 153 7.11 -8.55 10.53
N ALA A 154 8.19 -9.27 10.24
CA ALA A 154 8.42 -9.88 8.93
C ALA A 154 7.43 -11.05 8.74
N LYS A 155 6.96 -11.28 7.50
CA LYS A 155 6.10 -12.42 7.17
C LYS A 155 6.76 -13.73 7.60
N ALA A 156 5.97 -14.66 8.16
CA ALA A 156 6.46 -15.93 8.72
C ALA A 156 7.11 -16.90 7.70
N ILE A 157 7.08 -16.58 6.41
CA ILE A 157 7.68 -17.37 5.33
C ILE A 157 9.13 -16.95 5.00
N LEU A 158 9.65 -15.96 5.73
CA LEU A 158 10.96 -15.33 5.49
C LEU A 158 12.06 -15.95 6.35
#